data_AF-A0A4S0N6R5-F1
#
_entry.id   AF-A0A4S0N6R5-F1
#
_cell.length_a   1.000
_cell.length_b   1.000
_cell.length_c   1.000
_cell.angle_alpha   90.00
_cell.angle_beta   90.00
_cell.angle_gamma   90.00
#
_symmetry.space_group_name_H-M   'P 1'
#
loop_
_entity.id
_entity.type
_entity.pdbx_description
1 polymer ?
#
loop_
_entity_poly.entity_id
_entity_poly.type
_entity_poly.pdbx_seq_one_letter_code
_entity_poly.pdbx_strand_id
1 'polypeptide(L)'
;MRPPTDDLNDLESDIGHLAHLLDVLTDKLVEMPREATPAHMLDQANALSWVARDMANQMVEAMALCHARVLAERRGKKGGTLQ
;
A
#
# COMPACT_ATOMS: atom_id res chain seq x y z
N MET A 1 -4.01 -6.61 -13.47
CA MET A 1 -4.21 -5.87 -12.21
C MET A 1 -5.71 -5.70 -12.02
N ARG A 2 -6.26 -6.05 -10.85
CA ARG A 2 -7.68 -5.79 -10.55
C ARG A 2 -7.85 -4.29 -10.31
N PRO A 3 -9.03 -3.71 -10.63
CA PRO A 3 -9.32 -2.34 -10.22
C PRO A 3 -9.18 -2.23 -8.69
N PRO A 4 -8.74 -1.07 -8.17
CA PRO A 4 -8.79 -0.78 -6.74
C PRO A 4 -10.21 -1.06 -6.25
N THR A 5 -10.32 -1.94 -5.27
CA THR A 5 -11.61 -2.30 -4.69
C THR A 5 -11.89 -1.33 -3.55
N ASP A 6 -13.10 -0.79 -3.53
CA ASP A 6 -13.47 0.34 -2.67
C ASP A 6 -13.84 -0.09 -1.23
N ASP A 7 -13.39 -1.25 -0.79
CA ASP A 7 -13.66 -1.80 0.54
C ASP A 7 -12.46 -1.56 1.48
N LEU A 8 -12.76 -1.12 2.72
CA LEU A 8 -11.76 -0.94 3.76
C LEU A 8 -11.09 -2.28 4.14
N ASN A 9 -11.80 -3.40 3.97
CA ASN A 9 -11.23 -4.74 4.19
C ASN A 9 -10.05 -5.02 3.23
N ASP A 10 -10.14 -4.54 1.99
CA ASP A 10 -9.07 -4.74 1.01
C ASP A 10 -7.88 -3.83 1.32
N LEU A 11 -8.13 -2.59 1.75
CA LEU A 11 -7.07 -1.69 2.21
C LEU A 11 -6.34 -2.23 3.44
N GLU A 12 -7.06 -2.81 4.41
CA GLU A 12 -6.45 -3.47 5.57
C GLU A 12 -5.60 -4.67 5.16
N SER A 13 -6.08 -5.49 4.23
CA SER A 13 -5.31 -6.61 3.69
C SER A 13 -4.05 -6.13 2.96
N ASP A 14 -4.14 -5.07 2.16
CA ASP A 14 -3.00 -4.49 1.44
C ASP A 14 -1.95 -3.88 2.39
N ILE A 15 -2.38 -3.25 3.48
CA ILE A 15 -1.50 -2.80 4.56
C ILE A 15 -0.78 -4.01 5.19
N GLY A 16 -1.51 -5.09 5.48
CA GLY A 16 -0.93 -6.33 6.00
C GLY A 16 0.11 -6.93 5.06
N HIS A 17 -0.16 -6.96 3.75
CA HIS A 17 0.80 -7.41 2.74
C HIS A 17 2.05 -6.51 2.68
N LEU A 18 1.89 -5.19 2.73
CA LEU A 18 3.03 -4.27 2.75
C LEU A 18 3.87 -4.44 4.03
N ALA A 19 3.24 -4.60 5.19
CA ALA A 19 3.95 -4.85 6.45
C ALA A 19 4.80 -6.12 6.35
N HIS A 20 4.21 -7.22 5.86
CA HIS A 20 4.94 -8.46 5.65
C HIS A 20 6.10 -8.32 4.65
N LEU A 21 5.90 -7.57 3.56
CA LEU A 21 6.97 -7.29 2.58
C LEU A 21 8.12 -6.50 3.21
N LEU A 22 7.82 -5.51 4.05
CA LEU A 22 8.83 -4.71 4.76
C LEU A 22 9.59 -5.55 5.79
N ASP A 23 8.94 -6.47 6.48
CA ASP A 23 9.59 -7.41 7.39
C ASP A 23 10.59 -8.30 6.63
N VAL A 24 10.15 -8.93 5.54
CA VAL A 24 11.01 -9.78 4.69
C VAL A 24 12.19 -8.99 4.11
N LEU A 25 11.95 -7.75 3.66
CA LEU A 25 13.01 -6.87 3.17
C LEU A 25 14.00 -6.52 4.28
N THR A 26 13.50 -6.20 5.47
CA THR A 26 14.34 -5.83 6.62
C THR A 26 15.21 -7.00 7.07
N ASP A 27 14.64 -8.19 7.21
CA ASP A 27 15.37 -9.41 7.56
C ASP A 27 16.48 -9.69 6.54
N LYS A 28 16.17 -9.61 5.25
CA LYS A 28 17.17 -9.75 4.17
C LYS A 28 18.29 -8.72 4.29
N LEU A 29 17.96 -7.45 4.51
CA LEU A 29 18.95 -6.38 4.62
C LEU A 29 19.83 -6.53 5.87
N VAL A 30 19.29 -7.05 6.97
CA VAL A 30 20.04 -7.34 8.20
C VAL A 30 21.04 -8.49 7.98
N GLU A 31 20.65 -9.51 7.23
CA GLU A 31 21.50 -10.66 6.90
C GLU A 31 22.57 -10.36 5.83
N MET A 32 22.48 -9.21 5.14
CA MET A 32 23.40 -8.86 4.05
C MET A 32 24.80 -8.45 4.56
N PRO A 33 25.90 -9.07 4.06
CA PRO A 33 27.26 -8.74 4.49
C PRO A 33 27.71 -7.34 4.05
N ARG A 34 27.95 -6.41 4.98
CA ARG A 34 28.25 -4.99 4.65
C ARG A 34 29.40 -4.76 3.67
N GLU A 35 30.45 -5.58 3.68
CA GLU A 35 31.67 -5.36 2.89
C GLU A 35 31.78 -6.26 1.65
N ALA A 36 30.91 -7.26 1.52
CA ALA A 36 31.01 -8.26 0.45
C ALA A 36 29.64 -8.70 -0.07
N THR A 37 28.62 -7.86 0.08
CA THR A 37 27.28 -8.17 -0.43
C THR A 37 27.35 -8.40 -1.95
N PRO A 38 26.96 -9.58 -2.44
CA PRO A 38 26.87 -9.83 -3.87
C PRO A 38 25.86 -8.89 -4.54
N ALA A 39 26.18 -8.41 -5.74
CA ALA A 39 25.32 -7.48 -6.49
C ALA A 39 23.87 -7.98 -6.61
N HIS A 40 23.65 -9.27 -6.86
CA HIS A 40 22.31 -9.84 -6.99
C HIS A 40 21.45 -9.71 -5.71
N MET A 41 22.06 -9.68 -4.51
CA MET A 41 21.33 -9.46 -3.27
C MET A 41 20.90 -8.00 -3.13
N LEU A 42 21.77 -7.05 -3.52
CA LEU A 42 21.43 -5.63 -3.58
C LEU A 42 20.33 -5.37 -4.60
N ASP A 43 20.42 -5.98 -5.78
CA ASP A 43 19.41 -5.87 -6.84
C ASP A 43 18.05 -6.41 -6.36
N GLN A 44 18.05 -7.54 -5.65
CA GLN A 44 16.83 -8.09 -5.06
C GLN A 44 16.24 -7.17 -3.99
N ALA A 45 17.05 -6.66 -3.05
CA ALA A 45 16.58 -5.74 -2.02
C ALA A 45 16.04 -4.44 -2.63
N ASN A 46 16.69 -3.92 -3.66
CA ASN A 46 16.25 -2.75 -4.40
C ASN A 46 14.91 -3.02 -5.11
N ALA A 47 14.77 -4.16 -5.79
CA ALA A 47 13.52 -4.54 -6.44
C ALA A 47 12.35 -4.65 -5.44
N LEU A 48 12.57 -5.30 -4.29
CA LEU A 48 11.56 -5.38 -3.22
C LEU A 48 11.20 -3.99 -2.67
N SER A 49 12.19 -3.09 -2.54
CA SER A 49 11.97 -1.71 -2.10
C SER A 49 11.08 -0.93 -3.08
N TRP A 50 11.27 -1.13 -4.39
CA TRP A 50 10.40 -0.54 -5.41
C TRP A 50 8.97 -1.06 -5.32
N VAL A 51 8.78 -2.37 -5.14
CA VAL A 51 7.45 -2.96 -4.94
C VAL A 51 6.77 -2.39 -3.69
N ALA A 52 7.49 -2.31 -2.57
CA ALA A 52 6.94 -1.75 -1.33
C ALA A 52 6.50 -0.30 -1.51
N ARG A 53 7.30 0.50 -2.23
CA ARG A 53 6.95 1.89 -2.55
C ARG A 53 5.70 1.98 -3.43
N ASP A 54 5.61 1.16 -4.47
CA ASP A 54 4.45 1.18 -5.38
C ASP A 54 3.16 0.75 -4.67
N MET A 55 3.25 -0.24 -3.78
CA MET A 55 2.13 -0.64 -2.93
C MET A 55 1.69 0.49 -1.99
N ALA A 56 2.64 1.15 -1.33
CA ALA A 56 2.35 2.29 -0.46
C ALA A 56 1.64 3.43 -1.22
N ASN A 57 2.10 3.77 -2.43
CA ASN A 57 1.48 4.79 -3.26
C ASN A 57 0.04 4.42 -3.65
N GLN A 58 -0.20 3.17 -4.07
CA GLN A 58 -1.53 2.69 -4.43
C GLN A 58 -2.50 2.76 -3.25
N MET A 59 -2.05 2.45 -2.03
CA MET A 59 -2.88 2.56 -0.83
C MET A 59 -3.23 4.01 -0.49
N VAL A 60 -2.29 4.95 -0.66
CA VAL A 60 -2.57 6.38 -0.49
C VAL A 60 -3.64 6.85 -1.47
N GLU A 61 -3.55 6.43 -2.73
CA GLU A 61 -4.55 6.72 -3.75
C GLU A 61 -5.92 6.11 -3.41
N ALA A 62 -5.96 4.83 -3.04
CA ALA A 62 -7.19 4.13 -2.65
C ALA A 62 -7.87 4.79 -1.44
N MET A 63 -7.09 5.18 -0.42
CA MET A 63 -7.61 5.90 0.75
C MET A 63 -8.19 7.27 0.36
N ALA A 64 -7.51 8.03 -0.52
CA ALA A 64 -7.99 9.32 -0.98
C ALA A 64 -9.33 9.18 -1.74
N LEU A 65 -9.45 8.16 -2.60
CA LEU A 65 -10.69 7.86 -3.32
C LEU A 65 -11.83 7.45 -2.39
N CYS A 66 -11.56 6.53 -1.44
CA CYS A 66 -12.54 6.12 -0.44
C CYS A 66 -13.03 7.33 0.39
N HIS A 67 -12.10 8.18 0.84
CA HIS A 67 -12.44 9.39 1.60
C HIS A 67 -13.28 10.37 0.77
N ALA A 68 -12.93 10.61 -0.50
CA ALA A 68 -13.70 11.47 -1.40
C ALA A 68 -15.13 10.96 -1.61
N ARG A 69 -15.30 9.63 -1.77
CA ARG A 69 -16.61 8.99 -1.89
C ARG A 69 -17.46 9.17 -0.63
N VAL A 70 -16.90 8.88 0.56
CA VAL A 70 -17.62 9.03 1.83
C VAL A 70 -18.10 10.48 2.03
N LEU A 71 -17.27 11.47 1.65
CA LEU A 71 -17.67 12.87 1.69
C LEU A 71 -18.80 13.19 0.69
N ALA A 72 -18.75 12.64 -0.52
CA ALA A 72 -19.81 12.80 -1.52
C ALA A 72 -21.14 12.18 -1.05
N GLU A 73 -21.12 10.97 -0.49
CA GLU A 73 -22.31 10.32 0.08
C GLU A 73 -22.93 11.13 1.22
N ARG A 74 -22.10 11.68 2.11
CA ARG A 74 -22.56 12.55 3.21
C ARG A 74 -23.17 13.85 2.70
N ARG A 75 -22.66 14.41 1.61
CA ARG A 75 -23.23 15.59 0.95
C ARG A 75 -24.57 15.25 0.27
N GLY A 76 -24.66 14.13 -0.43
CA GLY A 76 -25.90 13.66 -1.05
C GLY A 76 -27.02 13.40 -0.05
N LYS A 77 -26.71 12.79 1.10
CA LYS A 77 -27.69 12.56 2.19
C LYS A 77 -28.21 13.85 2.82
N LYS A 78 -27.42 14.92 2.87
CA LYS A 78 -27.86 16.24 3.37
C LYS A 78 -28.77 17.01 2.40
N GLY A 79 -28.80 16.62 1.12
CA GLY A 79 -29.70 17.21 0.11
C GLY A 79 -31.04 16.48 -0.05
N GLY A 80 -31.22 15.29 0.56
CA GLY A 80 -32.40 14.44 0.41
C GLY A 80 -33.47 14.61 1.49
N THR A 81 -33.47 15.72 2.24
CA THR A 81 -34.51 16.01 3.24
C THR A 81 -34.97 17.44 3.12
N LEU A 82 -35.75 17.72 2.09
CA LEU A 82 -36.83 18.71 2.13
C LEU A 82 -37.98 18.12 1.30
N GLN A 83 -39.17 18.23 1.88
CA GLN A 83 -40.46 17.70 1.45
C GLN A 83 -40.83 18.04 0.00
#